data_AF-A0A1I7H522-F1
#
_entry.id   AF-A0A1I7H522-F1
#
_cell.length_a   1.000
_cell.length_b   1.000
_cell.length_c   1.000
_cell.angle_alpha   90.00
_cell.angle_beta   90.00
_cell.angle_gamma   90.00
#
_symmetry.space_group_name_H-M   'P 1'
#
loop_
_entity.id
_entity.type
_entity.pdbx_description
1 polymer ?
#
loop_
_entity_poly.entity_id
_entity_poly.type
_entity_poly.pdbx_seq_one_letter_code
_entity_poly.pdbx_strand_id
1 'polypeptide(L)'
;MTNNESFEKNKDFIKRALVKDKPLAFIMLNNNVLKEFEWHWMTVTKLFEIEDRTYLNFSSWGERRVFKLEDVYNYSSFCAFSYFDF
;
A
#
# COMPACT_ATOMS: atom_id res chain seq x y z
N MET A 1 -15.54 11.55 3.40
CA MET A 1 -15.99 10.75 2.25
C MET A 1 -14.78 10.44 1.40
N THR A 2 -14.15 9.29 1.63
CA THR A 2 -13.05 8.81 0.79
C THR A 2 -13.66 8.14 -0.43
N ASN A 3 -13.79 8.93 -1.50
CA ASN A 3 -14.39 8.57 -2.79
C ASN A 3 -13.78 7.24 -3.31
N ASN A 4 -14.61 6.28 -3.73
CA ASN A 4 -14.17 5.00 -4.31
C ASN A 4 -13.13 5.20 -5.44
N GLU A 5 -13.24 6.33 -6.16
CA GLU A 5 -12.27 6.73 -7.18
C GLU A 5 -10.82 6.89 -6.67
N SER A 6 -10.63 7.33 -5.42
CA SER A 6 -9.28 7.50 -4.86
C SER A 6 -8.66 6.16 -4.46
N PHE A 7 -9.49 5.20 -4.03
CA PHE A 7 -9.03 3.83 -3.81
C PHE A 7 -8.57 3.18 -5.12
N GLU A 8 -9.40 3.23 -6.16
CA GLU A 8 -9.05 2.66 -7.47
C GLU A 8 -7.85 3.36 -8.11
N LYS A 9 -7.73 4.69 -7.99
CA LYS A 9 -6.53 5.42 -8.45
C LYS A 9 -5.24 4.95 -7.77
N ASN A 10 -5.29 4.71 -6.45
CA ASN A 10 -4.13 4.18 -5.72
C ASN A 10 -3.82 2.74 -6.14
N LYS A 11 -4.85 1.90 -6.26
CA LYS A 11 -4.73 0.52 -6.76
C LYS A 11 -4.05 0.49 -8.12
N ASP A 12 -4.50 1.33 -9.05
CA ASP A 12 -3.93 1.45 -10.40
C ASP A 12 -2.50 2.01 -10.39
N PHE A 13 -2.20 2.97 -9.53
CA PHE A 13 -0.84 3.48 -9.35
C PHE A 13 0.13 2.37 -8.91
N ILE A 14 -0.27 1.58 -7.91
CA ILE A 14 0.50 0.44 -7.42
C ILE A 14 0.68 -0.60 -8.53
N LYS A 15 -0.40 -0.96 -9.24
CA LYS A 15 -0.34 -1.91 -10.36
C LYS A 15 0.68 -1.50 -11.41
N ARG A 16 0.67 -0.23 -11.85
CA ARG A 16 1.61 0.28 -12.86
C ARG A 16 3.06 0.18 -12.41
N ALA A 17 3.35 0.50 -11.15
CA ALA A 17 4.70 0.39 -10.61
C ALA A 17 5.20 -1.07 -10.61
N LEU A 18 4.36 -2.00 -10.14
CA LEU A 18 4.71 -3.41 -10.04
C LEU A 18 4.85 -4.09 -11.41
N VAL A 19 4.03 -3.74 -12.40
CA VAL A 19 4.16 -4.25 -13.78
C VAL A 19 5.49 -3.83 -14.42
N LYS A 20 6.02 -2.67 -14.04
CA LYS A 20 7.33 -2.17 -14.50
C LYS A 20 8.51 -2.73 -13.68
N ASP A 21 8.28 -3.67 -12.76
CA ASP A 21 9.28 -4.20 -11.83
C ASP A 21 10.02 -3.08 -11.05
N LYS A 22 9.29 -2.02 -10.68
CA LYS A 22 9.86 -0.90 -9.91
C LYS A 22 9.60 -1.11 -8.41
N PRO A 23 10.61 -0.86 -7.56
CA PRO A 23 10.40 -0.87 -6.12
C PRO A 23 9.47 0.28 -5.74
N LEU A 24 8.32 -0.05 -5.16
CA LEU A 24 7.33 0.93 -4.75
C LEU A 24 7.48 1.24 -3.26
N ALA A 25 7.96 2.44 -2.95
CA ALA A 25 8.03 2.94 -1.59
C ALA A 25 6.64 3.33 -1.09
N PHE A 26 6.37 3.02 0.16
CA PHE A 26 5.11 3.32 0.84
C PHE A 26 5.39 3.86 2.23
N ILE A 27 4.85 5.04 2.54
CA ILE A 27 4.85 5.59 3.90
C ILE A 27 3.43 5.58 4.46
N MET A 28 3.30 5.06 5.67
CA MET A 28 2.09 5.14 6.47
C MET A 28 2.39 6.03 7.68
N LEU A 29 1.66 7.15 7.83
CA LEU A 29 1.92 8.09 8.92
C LEU A 29 1.13 7.74 10.18
N ASN A 30 -0.15 7.46 10.04
CA ASN A 30 -1.04 7.11 11.14
C ASN A 30 -2.10 6.13 10.63
N ASN A 31 -2.31 5.01 11.31
CA ASN A 31 -3.37 4.04 11.03
C ASN A 31 -3.90 3.38 12.30
N ASN A 32 -5.22 3.49 12.53
CA ASN A 32 -5.84 3.01 13.76
C ASN A 32 -5.87 1.47 13.91
N VAL A 33 -5.66 0.72 12.84
CA VAL A 33 -5.67 -0.76 12.80
C VAL A 33 -4.24 -1.31 12.67
N LEU A 34 -3.45 -0.73 11.78
CA LEU A 34 -2.08 -1.13 11.45
C LEU A 34 -1.04 -0.33 12.25
N LYS A 35 -1.27 -0.20 13.57
CA LYS A 35 -0.51 0.71 14.45
C LYS A 35 1.00 0.46 14.50
N GLU A 36 1.42 -0.78 14.27
CA GLU A 36 2.85 -1.12 14.26
C GLU A 36 3.61 -0.42 13.11
N PHE A 37 2.90 0.01 12.05
CA PHE A 37 3.48 0.67 10.88
C PHE A 37 3.24 2.18 10.85
N GLU A 38 2.88 2.80 11.98
CA GLU A 38 2.83 4.26 12.07
C GLU A 38 4.22 4.88 11.88
N TRP A 39 4.28 5.99 11.14
CA TRP A 39 5.51 6.67 10.76
C TRP A 39 6.56 5.75 10.13
N HIS A 40 6.12 4.76 9.35
CA HIS A 40 7.00 3.71 8.85
C HIS A 40 7.06 3.65 7.32
N TRP A 41 8.28 3.52 6.81
CA TRP A 41 8.55 3.31 5.39
C TRP A 41 8.67 1.82 5.09
N MET A 42 7.97 1.38 4.05
CA MET A 42 7.93 0.00 3.59
C MET A 42 8.09 -0.07 2.08
N THR A 43 8.49 -1.23 1.56
CA THR A 43 8.52 -1.48 0.11
C THR A 43 7.40 -2.42 -0.27
N VAL A 44 6.49 -1.98 -1.13
CA VAL A 44 5.47 -2.84 -1.74
C VAL A 44 6.13 -3.73 -2.78
N THR A 45 5.88 -5.02 -2.70
CA THR A 45 6.48 -6.05 -3.58
C THR A 45 5.44 -6.84 -4.38
N LYS A 46 4.17 -6.80 -3.98
CA LYS A 46 3.08 -7.47 -4.70
C LYS A 46 1.75 -6.82 -4.39
N LEU A 47 0.86 -6.79 -5.37
CA LEU A 47 -0.57 -6.53 -5.23
C LEU A 47 -1.32 -7.76 -5.76
N PHE A 48 -2.29 -8.25 -5.01
CA PHE A 48 -3.07 -9.42 -5.42
C PHE A 48 -4.47 -9.36 -4.81
N GLU A 49 -5.39 -10.12 -5.40
CA GLU A 49 -6.78 -10.20 -4.96
C GLU A 49 -7.06 -11.60 -4.43
N ILE A 50 -7.76 -11.70 -3.30
CA ILE A 50 -8.33 -12.94 -2.78
C ILE A 50 -9.81 -12.67 -2.58
N GLU A 51 -10.65 -13.44 -3.27
CA GLU A 51 -12.08 -13.19 -3.38
C GLU A 51 -12.31 -11.75 -3.90
N ASP A 52 -12.85 -10.85 -3.06
CA ASP A 52 -13.13 -9.46 -3.41
C ASP A 52 -12.29 -8.45 -2.60
N ARG A 53 -11.17 -8.90 -2.02
CA ARG A 53 -10.29 -8.07 -1.19
C ARG A 53 -8.93 -7.90 -1.84
N THR A 54 -8.42 -6.68 -1.81
CA THR A 54 -7.13 -6.33 -2.39
C THR A 54 -6.05 -6.36 -1.32
N TYR A 55 -5.01 -7.16 -1.54
CA TYR A 55 -3.90 -7.32 -0.61
C TYR A 55 -2.59 -6.80 -1.18
N LEU A 56 -1.73 -6.37 -0.29
CA LEU A 56 -0.39 -5.92 -0.58
C LEU A 56 0.63 -6.79 0.18
N ASN A 57 1.67 -7.24 -0.50
CA ASN A 57 2.89 -7.70 0.15
C ASN A 57 3.83 -6.52 0.34
N PHE A 58 4.44 -6.44 1.52
CA PHE A 58 5.45 -5.46 1.84
C PHE A 58 6.70 -6.15 2.39
N SER A 59 7.86 -5.56 2.11
CA SER A 59 9.08 -5.83 2.87
C SER A 59 9.21 -4.76 3.94
N SER A 60 9.30 -5.20 5.20
CA SER A 60 9.46 -4.35 6.37
C SER A 60 10.28 -5.10 7.42
N TRP A 61 11.27 -4.43 8.03
CA TRP A 61 12.14 -5.00 9.08
C TRP A 61 12.77 -6.36 8.71
N GLY A 62 13.12 -6.55 7.43
CA GLY A 62 13.71 -7.80 6.95
C GLY A 62 12.71 -8.95 6.76
N GLU A 63 11.41 -8.70 6.97
CA GLU A 63 10.37 -9.71 6.87
C GLU A 63 9.32 -9.34 5.82
N ARG A 64 8.63 -10.37 5.30
CA ARG A 64 7.44 -10.18 4.47
C ARG A 64 6.24 -9.93 5.36
N ARG A 65 5.50 -8.87 5.05
CA ARG A 65 4.22 -8.51 5.68
C ARG A 65 3.11 -8.46 4.65
N VAL A 66 1.88 -8.73 5.07
CA VAL A 66 0.70 -8.76 4.20
C VAL A 66 -0.45 -8.04 4.88
N PHE A 67 -1.02 -7.03 4.22
CA PHE A 67 -2.22 -6.32 4.72
C PHE A 67 -3.21 -6.10 3.58
N LYS A 68 -4.46 -5.82 3.93
CA LYS A 68 -5.46 -5.37 2.97
C LYS A 68 -5.19 -3.92 2.60
N LEU A 69 -5.27 -3.57 1.32
CA LEU A 69 -5.18 -2.19 0.86
C LEU A 69 -6.36 -1.36 1.41
N GLU A 70 -7.51 -1.99 1.62
CA GLU A 70 -8.67 -1.39 2.27
C GLU A 70 -8.36 -0.94 3.69
N ASP A 71 -7.53 -1.68 4.45
CA ASP A 71 -7.16 -1.28 5.81
C ASP A 71 -6.26 -0.04 5.80
N VAL A 72 -5.38 0.07 4.79
CA VAL A 72 -4.61 1.29 4.55
C VAL A 72 -5.55 2.45 4.21
N TYR A 73 -6.50 2.25 3.31
CA TYR A 73 -7.34 3.32 2.80
C TYR A 73 -8.40 3.80 3.80
N ASN A 74 -9.00 2.88 4.56
CA ASN A 74 -10.13 3.18 5.46
C ASN A 74 -9.68 3.66 6.84
N TYR A 75 -8.48 3.26 7.28
CA TYR A 75 -8.03 3.52 8.65
C TYR A 75 -6.78 4.39 8.74
N SER A 76 -6.15 4.74 7.61
CA SER A 76 -5.05 5.70 7.63
C SER A 76 -5.56 7.13 7.58
N SER A 77 -5.02 7.99 8.44
CA SER A 77 -5.25 9.44 8.31
C SER A 77 -4.44 10.04 7.17
N PHE A 78 -3.21 9.52 6.97
CA PHE A 78 -2.33 9.92 5.88
C PHE A 78 -1.44 8.74 5.48
N CYS A 79 -1.29 8.55 4.17
CA CYS A 79 -0.32 7.62 3.59
C CYS A 79 0.09 8.12 2.19
N ALA A 80 1.23 7.65 1.68
CA ALA A 80 1.67 7.98 0.33
C ALA A 80 2.44 6.83 -0.32
N PHE A 81 2.25 6.67 -1.62
CA PHE A 81 2.97 5.73 -2.46
C PHE A 81 3.87 6.50 -3.43
N SER A 82 5.09 6.01 -3.65
CA SER A 82 6.03 6.62 -4.59
C SER A 82 6.91 5.55 -5.22
N TYR A 83 7.11 5.62 -6.54
CA TYR A 83 8.13 4.87 -7.24
C TYR A 83 8.85 5.80 -8.21
N PHE A 84 10.10 5.46 -8.52
CA PHE A 84 10.91 6.26 -9.43
C PHE A 84 10.86 5.68 -10.84
N ASP A 85 10.42 6.51 -11.79
CA ASP A 85 10.61 6.28 -13.22
C ASP A 85 11.92 6.97 -13.63
N PHE A 86 13.02 6.22 -13.57
CA PHE A 86 14.29 6.54 -14.25
C PHE A 86 14.34 5.81 -15.59
#